data_AF-U5S191-F1
#
_entry.id   AF-U5S191-F1
#
_cell.length_a   1.000
_cell.length_b   1.000
_cell.length_c   1.000
_cell.angle_alpha   90.00
_cell.angle_beta   90.00
_cell.angle_gamma   90.00
#
_symmetry.space_group_name_H-M   'P 1'
#
loop_
_entity.id
_entity.type
_entity.pdbx_description
1 polymer ?
#
loop_
_entity_poly.entity_id
_entity_poly.type
_entity_poly.pdbx_seq_one_letter_code
_entity_poly.pdbx_strand_id
1 'polypeptide(L)'
;LSGVQERLKRIERRIRMSELFHSTVSRRTFMKSLGMVATGAAALTLPVYHDLDEMKSDDAAIFKNPWWVKEVDEPTVEIDWNTLKPCDSRIACNDTSVPEKYHGTEFGFKPGYWEELSARARDNKINWMKENRPGYTVKDWALRQSVTAPPGASFPWVADKAAYFPTQGAIRNPHVGEVPRGPAEIQTEGIPKYQGTPEENARMLKVARRFFGSDVIGSTLFDQRQKQLLYSNNCVVENVDEGYTNAAGKKVIPGNVQMYYSLGFYQESNDMWSRA
;
A
#
# COMPACT_ATOMS: atom_id res chain seq x y z
N LEU A 1 32.19 -48.41 7.76
CA LEU A 1 32.59 -47.00 7.96
C LEU A 1 31.99 -46.04 6.91
N SER A 2 31.94 -46.40 5.61
CA SER A 2 31.40 -45.52 4.54
C SER A 2 29.90 -45.20 4.67
N GLY A 3 29.05 -46.19 4.97
CA GLY A 3 27.59 -45.98 5.06
C GLY A 3 27.12 -45.10 6.22
N VAL A 4 27.90 -45.01 7.29
CA VAL A 4 27.59 -44.15 8.46
C VAL A 4 27.91 -42.70 8.14
N GLN A 5 29.03 -42.42 7.47
CA GLN A 5 29.38 -41.07 7.03
C GLN A 5 28.39 -40.52 6.00
N GLU A 6 27.86 -41.38 5.13
CA GLU A 6 26.88 -40.98 4.13
C GLU A 6 25.50 -40.70 4.74
N ARG A 7 25.12 -41.47 5.79
CA ARG A 7 23.94 -41.16 6.61
C ARG A 7 24.10 -39.85 7.36
N LEU A 8 25.27 -39.59 7.95
CA LEU A 8 25.55 -38.33 8.66
C LEU A 8 25.48 -37.13 7.70
N LYS A 9 26.08 -37.21 6.51
CA LYS A 9 25.97 -36.17 5.48
C LYS A 9 24.53 -35.92 5.02
N ARG A 10 23.69 -36.97 4.94
CA ARG A 10 22.25 -36.80 4.62
C ARG A 10 21.47 -36.17 5.76
N ILE A 11 21.81 -36.49 7.01
CA ILE A 11 21.19 -35.90 8.19
C ILE A 11 21.58 -34.42 8.30
N GLU A 12 22.85 -34.07 8.12
CA GLU A 12 23.33 -32.68 8.08
C GLU A 12 22.66 -31.87 6.96
N ARG A 13 22.50 -32.45 5.75
CA ARG A 13 21.74 -31.80 4.67
C ARG A 13 20.27 -31.59 5.02
N ARG A 14 19.63 -32.55 5.71
CA ARG A 14 18.24 -32.41 6.15
C ARG A 14 18.08 -31.36 7.26
N ILE A 15 19.03 -31.28 8.19
CA ILE A 15 19.04 -30.28 9.26
C ILE A 15 19.23 -28.87 8.67
N ARG A 16 20.19 -28.68 7.77
CA ARG A 16 20.35 -27.42 7.02
C ARG A 16 19.13 -27.02 6.19
N MET A 17 18.41 -28.01 5.65
CA MET A 17 17.17 -27.77 4.91
C MET A 17 16.00 -27.38 5.84
N SER A 18 15.95 -27.87 7.08
CA SER A 18 14.90 -27.50 8.04
C SER A 18 15.09 -26.12 8.67
N GLU A 19 16.33 -25.60 8.73
CA GLU A 19 16.62 -24.22 9.15
C GLU A 19 16.10 -23.18 8.15
N LEU A 20 15.85 -23.55 6.89
CA LEU A 20 15.31 -22.65 5.86
C LEU A 20 13.81 -22.35 6.00
N PHE A 21 13.07 -23.11 6.82
CA PHE A 21 11.60 -23.05 6.83
C PHE A 21 10.96 -22.24 7.97
N HIS A 22 11.75 -21.54 8.78
CA HIS A 22 11.20 -20.64 9.80
C HIS A 22 12.02 -19.34 9.90
N SER A 23 11.69 -18.36 9.07
CA SER A 23 12.04 -16.93 9.24
C SER A 23 13.53 -16.56 9.39
N THR A 24 14.36 -16.88 8.40
CA THR A 24 15.68 -16.20 8.25
C THR A 24 15.90 -15.79 6.81
N VAL A 25 15.13 -14.81 6.34
CA VAL A 25 15.54 -14.06 5.15
C VAL A 25 16.91 -13.47 5.47
N SER A 26 17.97 -13.95 4.81
CA SER A 26 19.31 -13.40 5.04
C SER A 26 19.28 -11.90 4.75
N ARG A 27 20.10 -11.09 5.44
CA ARG A 27 20.21 -9.65 5.16
C ARG A 27 20.37 -9.38 3.65
N ARG A 28 21.14 -10.23 2.96
CA ARG A 28 21.28 -10.18 1.50
C ARG A 28 19.95 -10.35 0.77
N THR A 29 19.17 -11.36 1.13
CA THR A 29 17.85 -11.63 0.51
C THR A 29 16.86 -10.52 0.82
N PHE A 30 16.89 -9.98 2.04
CA PHE A 30 16.04 -8.87 2.48
C PHE A 30 16.39 -7.56 1.76
N MET A 31 17.67 -7.21 1.65
CA MET A 31 18.09 -6.02 0.90
C MET A 31 17.81 -6.14 -0.59
N LYS A 32 17.87 -7.35 -1.15
CA LYS A 32 17.43 -7.62 -2.53
C LYS A 32 15.93 -7.42 -2.71
N SER A 33 15.08 -7.92 -1.80
CA SER A 33 13.63 -7.67 -1.88
C SER A 33 13.28 -6.20 -1.70
N LEU A 34 14.04 -5.47 -0.88
CA LEU A 34 13.92 -4.02 -0.78
C LEU A 34 14.45 -3.28 -2.03
N GLY A 35 14.94 -3.97 -3.07
CA GLY A 35 15.44 -3.37 -4.31
C GLY A 35 16.76 -2.63 -4.14
N MET A 36 17.48 -2.87 -3.06
CA MET A 36 18.69 -2.13 -2.66
C MET A 36 19.98 -2.79 -3.15
N VAL A 37 19.91 -3.84 -3.99
CA VAL A 37 21.08 -4.56 -4.51
C VAL A 37 20.85 -4.90 -5.99
N ALA A 38 21.77 -4.46 -6.85
CA ALA A 38 21.79 -4.88 -8.26
C ALA A 38 21.98 -6.41 -8.38
N THR A 39 21.23 -7.04 -9.27
CA THR A 39 21.30 -8.47 -9.56
C THR A 39 22.61 -8.84 -10.26
N GLY A 40 23.73 -8.92 -9.53
CA GLY A 40 25.05 -9.30 -10.06
C GLY A 40 25.98 -9.92 -9.02
N ALA A 41 27.00 -10.67 -9.46
CA ALA A 41 27.87 -11.54 -8.66
C ALA A 41 28.83 -10.85 -7.66
N ALA A 42 28.72 -9.54 -7.43
CA ALA A 42 29.51 -8.80 -6.45
C ALA A 42 28.74 -8.71 -5.11
N ALA A 43 28.74 -9.78 -4.32
CA ALA A 43 27.89 -9.91 -3.12
C ALA A 43 28.65 -10.10 -1.79
N LEU A 44 29.90 -9.61 -1.69
CA LEU A 44 30.71 -9.76 -0.47
C LEU A 44 30.85 -8.47 0.38
N THR A 45 30.46 -7.30 -0.14
CA THR A 45 30.45 -6.05 0.62
C THR A 45 29.12 -5.32 0.38
N LEU A 46 28.08 -5.71 1.12
CA LEU A 46 26.82 -4.95 1.12
C LEU A 46 27.01 -3.67 1.94
N PRO A 47 26.47 -2.51 1.52
CA PRO A 47 26.47 -1.29 2.33
C PRO A 47 25.87 -1.56 3.71
N VAL A 48 26.56 -1.07 4.74
CA VAL A 48 26.02 -1.01 6.10
C VAL A 48 25.52 0.38 6.34
N TYR A 49 24.19 0.53 6.30
CA TYR A 49 23.53 1.75 6.73
C TYR A 49 23.36 1.72 8.24
N HIS A 50 23.75 2.79 8.91
CA HIS A 50 23.60 2.99 10.35
C HIS A 50 22.33 3.78 10.67
N ASP A 51 21.86 4.60 9.72
CA ASP A 51 20.65 5.39 9.86
C ASP A 51 19.94 5.61 8.50
N LEU A 52 18.82 6.33 8.54
CA LEU A 52 18.04 6.67 7.35
C LEU A 52 18.72 7.72 6.46
N ASP A 53 19.66 8.50 6.99
CA ASP A 53 20.38 9.54 6.25
C ASP A 53 21.48 8.93 5.37
N GLU A 54 22.17 7.90 5.85
CA GLU A 54 23.07 7.09 5.02
C GLU A 54 22.26 6.36 3.94
N MET A 55 21.09 5.82 4.28
CA MET A 55 20.25 5.11 3.32
C MET A 55 19.65 6.04 2.26
N LYS A 56 19.18 7.26 2.61
CA LYS A 56 18.65 8.23 1.64
C LYS A 56 19.73 8.75 0.69
N SER A 57 20.98 8.79 1.16
CA SER A 57 22.11 9.30 0.39
C SER A 57 22.62 8.28 -0.64
N ASP A 58 22.29 7.00 -0.48
CA ASP A 58 22.66 5.95 -1.41
C ASP A 58 21.88 6.04 -2.73
N ASP A 59 22.55 5.72 -3.84
CA ASP A 59 21.97 5.59 -5.16
C ASP A 59 20.84 4.54 -5.23
N ALA A 60 20.84 3.55 -4.34
CA ALA A 60 19.76 2.59 -4.18
C ALA A 60 18.43 3.23 -3.71
N ALA A 61 18.49 4.38 -3.03
CA ALA A 61 17.31 5.19 -2.75
C ALA A 61 16.75 5.86 -4.02
N ILE A 62 17.47 5.87 -5.15
CA ILE A 62 17.00 6.37 -6.46
C ILE A 62 16.37 5.22 -7.25
N PHE A 63 15.17 5.42 -7.80
CA PHE A 63 14.56 4.40 -8.65
C PHE A 63 15.13 4.59 -10.04
N LYS A 64 16.04 3.71 -10.45
CA LYS A 64 16.59 3.73 -11.81
C LYS A 64 15.71 2.84 -12.67
N ASN A 65 14.97 3.48 -13.58
CA ASN A 65 14.26 2.78 -14.63
C ASN A 65 15.26 1.96 -15.50
N PRO A 66 14.83 0.84 -16.11
CA PRO A 66 15.66 0.13 -17.10
C PRO A 66 16.12 1.06 -18.22
N TRP A 67 17.30 0.83 -18.80
CA TRP A 67 17.92 1.75 -19.77
C TRP A 67 17.08 2.07 -21.01
N TRP A 68 16.11 1.22 -21.35
CA TRP A 68 15.18 1.41 -22.48
C TRP A 68 13.94 2.25 -22.13
N VAL A 69 13.70 2.54 -20.84
CA VAL A 69 12.60 3.39 -20.38
C VAL A 69 13.10 4.83 -20.32
N LYS A 70 12.36 5.73 -20.97
CA LYS A 70 12.64 7.17 -20.98
C LYS A 70 11.69 7.87 -20.03
N GLU A 71 12.21 8.84 -19.30
CA GLU A 71 11.41 9.74 -18.47
C GLU A 71 10.99 10.95 -19.31
N VAL A 72 9.75 11.37 -19.11
CA VAL A 72 9.13 12.52 -19.77
C VAL A 72 8.37 13.31 -18.71
N ASP A 73 8.37 14.63 -18.82
CA ASP A 73 7.71 15.50 -17.83
C ASP A 73 6.17 15.41 -17.90
N GLU A 74 5.63 15.15 -19.09
CA GLU A 74 4.20 14.99 -19.33
C GLU A 74 3.89 13.60 -19.92
N PRO A 75 2.71 13.02 -19.62
CA PRO A 75 2.29 11.75 -20.22
C PRO A 75 2.38 11.78 -21.75
N THR A 76 2.89 10.71 -22.35
CA THR A 76 2.98 10.59 -23.82
C THR A 76 1.62 10.42 -24.50
N VAL A 77 0.59 10.11 -23.72
CA VAL A 77 -0.81 10.04 -24.18
C VAL A 77 -1.40 11.42 -24.01
N GLU A 78 -1.96 11.97 -25.09
CA GLU A 78 -2.65 13.26 -25.05
C GLU A 78 -3.87 13.19 -24.13
N ILE A 79 -3.95 14.11 -23.18
CA ILE A 79 -5.08 14.27 -22.26
C ILE A 79 -5.70 15.63 -22.52
N ASP A 80 -6.97 15.64 -22.95
CA ASP A 80 -7.74 16.88 -23.06
C ASP A 80 -8.29 17.30 -21.69
N TRP A 81 -7.46 18.03 -20.95
CA TRP A 81 -7.80 18.58 -19.62
C TRP A 81 -8.99 19.56 -19.64
N ASN A 82 -9.43 20.06 -20.79
CA ASN A 82 -10.60 20.93 -20.87
C ASN A 82 -11.91 20.12 -20.87
N THR A 83 -11.86 18.86 -21.27
CA THR A 83 -13.01 17.95 -21.27
C THR A 83 -13.18 17.21 -19.94
N LEU A 84 -12.09 17.01 -19.20
CA LEU A 84 -12.12 16.38 -17.90
C LEU A 84 -12.82 17.28 -16.88
N LYS A 85 -13.94 16.79 -16.36
CA LYS A 85 -14.68 17.42 -15.27
C LYS A 85 -14.69 16.47 -14.06
N PRO A 86 -14.64 17.01 -12.84
CA PRO A 86 -14.84 16.22 -11.62
C PRO A 86 -16.06 15.31 -11.73
N CYS A 87 -15.84 14.00 -11.62
CA CYS A 87 -16.91 13.00 -11.67
C CYS A 87 -17.68 12.98 -10.34
N ASP A 88 -18.98 12.70 -10.36
CA ASP A 88 -19.71 12.40 -9.13
C ASP A 88 -19.37 10.97 -8.69
N SER A 89 -18.86 10.79 -7.46
CA SER A 89 -18.51 9.45 -6.95
C SER A 89 -19.69 8.49 -6.96
N ARG A 90 -20.93 9.00 -6.89
CA ARG A 90 -22.15 8.19 -6.80
C ARG A 90 -22.54 7.52 -8.11
N ILE A 91 -21.91 7.88 -9.22
CA ILE A 91 -22.11 7.23 -10.52
C ILE A 91 -20.92 6.36 -10.92
N ALA A 92 -19.86 6.32 -10.11
CA ALA A 92 -18.70 5.50 -10.37
C ALA A 92 -19.00 4.02 -10.04
N CYS A 93 -18.35 3.10 -10.76
CA CYS A 93 -18.62 1.65 -10.66
C CYS A 93 -18.29 1.04 -9.29
N ASN A 94 -17.59 1.77 -8.42
CA ASN A 94 -17.24 1.37 -7.06
C ASN A 94 -18.29 1.78 -6.01
N ASP A 95 -19.26 2.64 -6.35
CA ASP A 95 -20.35 2.99 -5.45
C ASP A 95 -21.34 1.81 -5.39
N THR A 96 -21.48 1.24 -4.20
CA THR A 96 -22.28 0.01 -3.98
C THR A 96 -23.78 0.21 -4.21
N SER A 97 -24.26 1.45 -4.32
CA SER A 97 -25.66 1.77 -4.64
C SER A 97 -25.92 1.95 -6.13
N VAL A 98 -24.88 1.96 -6.98
CA VAL A 98 -25.03 2.03 -8.44
C VAL A 98 -25.93 0.91 -8.99
N PRO A 99 -25.74 -0.37 -8.63
CA PRO A 99 -26.67 -1.45 -8.98
C PRO A 99 -28.15 -1.09 -8.76
N GLU A 100 -28.48 -0.58 -7.56
CA GLU A 100 -29.85 -0.24 -7.17
C GLU A 100 -30.41 0.96 -7.94
N LYS A 101 -29.59 1.99 -8.19
CA LYS A 101 -29.99 3.18 -8.95
C LYS A 101 -30.46 2.87 -10.37
N TYR A 102 -29.90 1.82 -10.97
CA TYR A 102 -30.26 1.40 -12.32
C TYR A 102 -31.27 0.24 -12.36
N HIS A 103 -31.81 -0.20 -11.21
CA HIS A 103 -32.75 -1.32 -11.18
C HIS A 103 -33.97 -1.09 -12.09
N GLY A 104 -34.29 -2.10 -12.91
CA GLY A 104 -35.42 -2.03 -13.86
C GLY A 104 -35.17 -1.19 -15.11
N THR A 105 -33.94 -0.66 -15.30
CA THR A 105 -33.48 -0.07 -16.57
C THR A 105 -32.72 -1.11 -17.40
N GLU A 106 -32.44 -0.81 -18.67
CA GLU A 106 -31.62 -1.68 -19.54
C GLU A 106 -30.17 -1.84 -19.05
N PHE A 107 -29.69 -0.93 -18.18
CA PHE A 107 -28.32 -0.90 -17.69
C PHE A 107 -28.16 -1.44 -16.26
N GLY A 108 -29.25 -1.75 -15.56
CA GLY A 108 -29.18 -2.21 -14.17
C GLY A 108 -29.76 -3.59 -13.96
N PHE A 109 -29.54 -4.10 -12.75
CA PHE A 109 -30.02 -5.43 -12.38
C PHE A 109 -31.54 -5.43 -12.15
N LYS A 110 -32.16 -6.61 -12.21
CA LYS A 110 -33.55 -6.75 -11.74
C LYS A 110 -33.62 -6.41 -10.24
N PRO A 111 -34.72 -5.82 -9.74
CA PRO A 111 -34.92 -5.65 -8.30
C PRO A 111 -34.72 -6.97 -7.54
N GLY A 112 -34.00 -6.92 -6.41
CA GLY A 112 -33.70 -8.11 -5.59
C GLY A 112 -32.52 -8.97 -6.09
N TYR A 113 -31.89 -8.64 -7.21
CA TYR A 113 -30.80 -9.46 -7.77
C TYR A 113 -29.54 -9.43 -6.91
N TRP A 114 -29.26 -8.31 -6.24
CA TRP A 114 -28.05 -8.20 -5.43
C TRP A 114 -28.12 -9.09 -4.19
N GLU A 115 -29.29 -9.19 -3.56
CA GLU A 115 -29.57 -10.09 -2.44
C GLU A 115 -29.47 -11.56 -2.90
N GLU A 116 -30.02 -11.87 -4.08
CA GLU A 116 -29.92 -13.19 -4.70
C GLU A 116 -28.46 -13.57 -4.98
N LEU A 117 -27.69 -12.68 -5.59
CA LEU A 117 -26.26 -12.87 -5.86
C LEU A 117 -25.45 -13.02 -4.58
N SER A 118 -25.74 -12.19 -3.57
CA SER A 118 -25.06 -12.24 -2.28
C SER A 118 -25.35 -13.56 -1.55
N ALA A 119 -26.60 -14.02 -1.56
CA ALA A 119 -26.97 -15.31 -1.01
C ALA A 119 -26.27 -16.47 -1.75
N ARG A 120 -26.31 -16.45 -3.08
CA ARG A 120 -25.63 -17.43 -3.93
C ARG A 120 -24.12 -17.44 -3.71
N ALA A 121 -23.49 -16.27 -3.57
CA ALA A 121 -22.06 -16.16 -3.30
C ALA A 121 -21.69 -16.74 -1.93
N ARG A 122 -22.52 -16.51 -0.89
CA ARG A 122 -22.32 -17.13 0.43
C ARG A 122 -22.42 -18.65 0.35
N ASP A 123 -23.44 -19.17 -0.33
CA ASP A 123 -23.69 -20.61 -0.41
C ASP A 123 -22.61 -21.30 -1.26
N ASN A 124 -22.26 -20.73 -2.41
CA ASN A 124 -21.15 -21.20 -3.26
C ASN A 124 -19.84 -21.25 -2.47
N LYS A 125 -19.50 -20.20 -1.73
CA LYS A 125 -18.31 -20.17 -0.89
C LYS A 125 -18.30 -21.32 0.13
N ILE A 126 -19.42 -21.56 0.82
CA ILE A 126 -19.54 -22.67 1.80
C ILE A 126 -19.37 -24.03 1.10
N ASN A 127 -20.01 -24.22 -0.05
CA ASN A 127 -19.91 -25.46 -0.80
C ASN A 127 -18.49 -25.70 -1.34
N TRP A 128 -17.85 -24.68 -1.91
CA TRP A 128 -16.47 -24.75 -2.39
C TRP A 128 -15.46 -25.01 -1.26
N MET A 129 -15.69 -24.46 -0.06
CA MET A 129 -14.93 -24.80 1.14
C MET A 129 -15.09 -26.28 1.52
N LYS A 130 -16.32 -26.82 1.52
CA LYS A 130 -16.60 -28.23 1.81
C LYS A 130 -15.97 -29.16 0.77
N GLU A 131 -15.97 -28.75 -0.50
CA GLU A 131 -15.36 -29.47 -1.63
C GLU A 131 -13.83 -29.39 -1.64
N ASN A 132 -13.21 -28.58 -0.76
CA ASN A 132 -11.77 -28.26 -0.80
C ASN A 132 -11.31 -27.78 -2.18
N ARG A 133 -12.12 -26.93 -2.84
CA ARG A 133 -11.70 -26.33 -4.11
C ARG A 133 -10.43 -25.49 -3.90
N PRO A 134 -9.43 -25.59 -4.80
CA PRO A 134 -8.27 -24.70 -4.77
C PRO A 134 -8.70 -23.22 -4.73
N GLY A 135 -8.10 -22.43 -3.83
CA GLY A 135 -8.43 -21.01 -3.62
C GLY A 135 -9.60 -20.75 -2.66
N TYR A 136 -10.37 -21.80 -2.32
CA TYR A 136 -11.48 -21.74 -1.37
C TYR A 136 -11.27 -22.68 -0.19
N THR A 137 -10.06 -23.16 0.08
CA THR A 137 -9.82 -23.94 1.30
C THR A 137 -9.91 -23.04 2.53
N VAL A 138 -10.09 -23.64 3.71
CA VAL A 138 -10.09 -22.90 4.98
C VAL A 138 -8.80 -22.09 5.16
N LYS A 139 -7.65 -22.61 4.69
CA LYS A 139 -6.35 -21.92 4.77
C LYS A 139 -6.29 -20.71 3.85
N ASP A 140 -6.78 -20.84 2.61
CA ASP A 140 -6.84 -19.74 1.64
C ASP A 140 -7.73 -18.61 2.18
N TRP A 141 -8.88 -18.96 2.76
CA TRP A 141 -9.79 -17.98 3.31
C TRP A 141 -9.26 -17.33 4.59
N ALA A 142 -8.60 -18.08 5.48
CA ALA A 142 -7.94 -17.54 6.66
C ALA A 142 -6.84 -16.54 6.27
N LEU A 143 -6.03 -16.87 5.27
CA LEU A 143 -5.03 -15.95 4.73
C LEU A 143 -5.68 -14.68 4.21
N ARG A 144 -6.73 -14.78 3.36
CA ARG A 144 -7.46 -13.62 2.84
C ARG A 144 -7.98 -12.71 3.95
N GLN A 145 -8.60 -13.27 5.00
CA GLN A 145 -9.13 -12.48 6.12
C GLN A 145 -8.01 -11.84 6.96
N SER A 146 -6.83 -12.46 7.03
CA SER A 146 -5.70 -11.92 7.79
C SER A 146 -5.01 -10.72 7.13
N VAL A 147 -5.15 -10.58 5.79
CA VAL A 147 -4.51 -9.50 5.01
C VAL A 147 -5.48 -8.38 4.63
N THR A 148 -6.76 -8.50 4.99
CA THR A 148 -7.72 -7.41 4.84
C THR A 148 -7.58 -6.39 5.96
N ALA A 149 -8.00 -5.15 5.70
CA ALA A 149 -8.04 -4.12 6.72
C ALA A 149 -8.87 -4.59 7.94
N PRO A 150 -8.43 -4.32 9.18
CA PRO A 150 -9.14 -4.79 10.36
C PRO A 150 -10.56 -4.18 10.41
N PRO A 151 -11.54 -4.87 11.03
CA PRO A 151 -12.87 -4.31 11.21
C PRO A 151 -12.83 -2.90 11.81
N GLY A 152 -13.43 -1.92 11.13
CA GLY A 152 -13.42 -0.52 11.56
C GLY A 152 -12.29 0.34 10.97
N ALA A 153 -11.34 -0.24 10.24
CA ALA A 153 -10.36 0.52 9.47
C ALA A 153 -11.07 1.37 8.39
N SER A 154 -10.65 2.62 8.26
CA SER A 154 -11.11 3.53 7.22
C SER A 154 -9.93 4.03 6.40
N PHE A 155 -10.15 4.28 5.12
CA PHE A 155 -9.17 4.92 4.22
C PHE A 155 -9.70 6.33 3.89
N PRO A 156 -9.55 7.30 4.79
CA PRO A 156 -10.14 8.61 4.60
C PRO A 156 -9.44 9.34 3.45
N TRP A 157 -10.24 9.99 2.59
CA TRP A 157 -9.75 10.78 1.45
C TRP A 157 -8.96 12.03 1.88
N VAL A 158 -9.20 12.53 3.09
CA VAL A 158 -8.44 13.61 3.72
C VAL A 158 -7.94 13.10 5.05
N ALA A 159 -6.65 13.31 5.32
CA ALA A 159 -6.07 13.03 6.62
C ALA A 159 -6.64 14.03 7.64
N ASP A 160 -7.72 13.63 8.32
CA ASP A 160 -8.15 14.30 9.54
C ASP A 160 -7.20 13.87 10.67
N LYS A 161 -6.70 14.83 11.47
CA LYS A 161 -5.90 14.56 12.68
C LYS A 161 -6.58 13.51 13.59
N ALA A 162 -7.91 13.45 13.60
CA ALA A 162 -8.67 12.47 14.38
C ALA A 162 -8.76 11.07 13.74
N ALA A 163 -8.59 10.95 12.42
CA ALA A 163 -8.88 9.71 11.67
C ALA A 163 -7.66 8.80 11.44
N TYR A 164 -6.43 9.33 11.51
CA TYR A 164 -5.22 8.53 11.26
C TYR A 164 -4.74 7.72 12.46
N PHE A 165 -5.18 8.08 13.66
CA PHE A 165 -4.97 7.32 14.88
C PHE A 165 -6.30 7.22 15.62
N PRO A 166 -7.27 6.43 15.13
CA PRO A 166 -8.33 6.02 16.03
C PRO A 166 -7.60 5.36 17.21
N THR A 167 -7.81 5.92 18.40
CA THR A 167 -7.37 5.43 19.70
C THR A 167 -7.91 4.02 20.02
N GLN A 168 -8.25 3.22 19.01
CA GLN A 168 -8.40 1.78 19.10
C GLN A 168 -7.01 1.15 19.14
N GLY A 169 -6.34 1.36 20.27
CA GLY A 169 -5.09 0.69 20.60
C GLY A 169 -4.01 0.91 19.56
N ALA A 170 -3.25 2.02 19.69
CA ALA A 170 -1.82 1.90 19.43
C ALA A 170 -1.41 0.55 20.04
N ILE A 171 -0.91 -0.37 19.23
CA ILE A 171 -0.47 -1.67 19.71
C ILE A 171 0.49 -1.33 20.85
N ARG A 172 -0.01 -1.45 22.08
CA ARG A 172 0.77 -1.18 23.28
C ARG A 172 1.85 -2.21 23.20
N ASN A 173 3.07 -1.79 22.83
CA ASN A 173 4.19 -2.69 22.95
C ASN A 173 4.31 -2.96 24.45
N PRO A 174 4.00 -4.16 24.96
CA PRO A 174 3.98 -4.39 26.39
C PRO A 174 5.39 -4.28 27.01
N HIS A 175 6.44 -4.13 26.19
CA HIS A 175 7.83 -3.99 26.60
C HIS A 175 8.33 -2.53 26.61
N VAL A 176 7.54 -1.58 26.11
CA VAL A 176 7.89 -0.15 26.10
C VAL A 176 6.69 0.58 26.69
N GLY A 177 6.80 1.05 27.93
CA GLY A 177 5.72 1.77 28.62
C GLY A 177 5.32 3.10 27.96
N GLU A 178 5.96 3.46 26.85
CA GLU A 178 5.66 4.63 26.05
C GLU A 178 4.68 4.29 24.94
N VAL A 179 3.58 5.05 24.89
CA VAL A 179 2.73 5.09 23.71
C VAL A 179 3.57 5.66 22.57
N PRO A 180 3.63 5.04 21.38
CA PRO A 180 4.29 5.64 20.23
C PRO A 180 3.67 7.02 19.96
N ARG A 181 4.41 8.09 20.29
CA ARG A 181 3.95 9.46 20.10
C ARG A 181 3.95 9.78 18.61
N GLY A 182 2.84 10.34 18.12
CA GLY A 182 2.73 10.75 16.72
C GLY A 182 3.64 11.95 16.41
N PRO A 183 4.00 12.20 15.14
CA PRO A 183 4.83 13.35 14.77
C PRO A 183 4.31 14.72 15.26
N ALA A 184 2.99 14.87 15.41
CA ALA A 184 2.37 16.10 15.91
C ALA A 184 2.54 16.28 17.43
N GLU A 185 2.56 15.18 18.20
CA GLU A 185 2.77 15.21 19.64
C GLU A 185 4.24 15.51 19.96
N ILE A 186 5.17 14.90 19.22
CA ILE A 186 6.61 15.13 19.40
C ILE A 186 6.97 16.61 19.14
N GLN A 187 6.23 17.31 18.27
CA GLN A 187 6.43 18.73 18.01
C GLN A 187 6.04 19.65 19.17
N THR A 188 5.09 19.26 20.04
CA THR A 188 4.72 20.08 21.21
C THR A 188 5.86 20.14 22.23
N GLU A 189 6.82 19.22 22.12
CA GLU A 189 8.04 19.15 22.92
C GLU A 189 9.21 19.92 22.28
N GLY A 190 8.94 20.72 21.25
CA GLY A 190 9.93 21.57 20.58
C GLY A 190 10.81 20.83 19.57
N ILE A 191 10.56 19.56 19.30
CA ILE A 191 11.27 18.81 18.26
C ILE A 191 10.73 19.24 16.89
N PRO A 192 11.55 19.86 16.02
CA PRO A 192 11.07 20.38 14.76
C PRO A 192 10.70 19.25 13.78
N LYS A 193 9.82 19.57 12.83
CA LYS A 193 9.56 18.69 11.68
C LYS A 193 10.85 18.50 10.88
N TYR A 194 11.06 17.31 10.35
CA TYR A 194 12.08 17.09 9.31
C TYR A 194 11.81 18.02 8.12
N GLN A 195 12.87 18.70 7.65
CA GLN A 195 12.83 19.61 6.50
C GLN A 195 14.09 19.37 5.66
N GLY A 196 13.92 18.88 4.44
CA GLY A 196 14.98 18.81 3.42
C GLY A 196 14.55 19.48 2.12
N THR A 197 15.41 19.43 1.10
CA THR A 197 15.01 19.85 -0.27
C THR A 197 13.92 18.93 -0.82
N PRO A 198 13.17 19.33 -1.88
CA PRO A 198 12.22 18.44 -2.54
C PRO A 198 12.82 17.07 -2.93
N GLU A 199 14.07 17.05 -3.41
CA GLU A 199 14.79 15.84 -3.79
C GLU A 199 15.13 14.97 -2.58
N GLU A 200 15.60 15.57 -1.48
CA GLU A 200 15.90 14.85 -0.25
C GLU A 200 14.62 14.28 0.40
N ASN A 201 13.54 15.06 0.40
CA ASN A 201 12.24 14.63 0.91
C ASN A 201 11.68 13.48 0.08
N ALA A 202 11.82 13.54 -1.25
CA ALA A 202 11.39 12.45 -2.15
C ALA A 202 12.19 11.16 -1.90
N ARG A 203 13.52 11.27 -1.70
CA ARG A 203 14.37 10.12 -1.35
C ARG A 203 14.00 9.53 0.02
N MET A 204 13.77 10.37 1.02
CA MET A 204 13.33 9.93 2.36
C MET A 204 11.99 9.21 2.30
N LEU A 205 11.00 9.79 1.61
CA LEU A 205 9.69 9.16 1.41
C LEU A 205 9.82 7.81 0.70
N LYS A 206 10.75 7.71 -0.27
CA LYS A 206 11.03 6.46 -0.95
C LYS A 206 11.62 5.40 -0.02
N VAL A 207 12.64 5.74 0.77
CA VAL A 207 13.22 4.84 1.78
C VAL A 207 12.13 4.31 2.71
N ALA A 208 11.28 5.20 3.23
CA ALA A 208 10.15 4.81 4.09
C ALA A 208 9.16 3.88 3.38
N ARG A 209 8.75 4.19 2.13
CA ARG A 209 7.81 3.34 1.39
C ARG A 209 8.39 1.99 0.96
N ARG A 210 9.69 1.91 0.62
CA ARG A 210 10.37 0.62 0.38
C ARG A 210 10.33 -0.23 1.64
N PHE A 211 10.59 0.37 2.81
CA PHE A 211 10.48 -0.33 4.08
C PHE A 211 9.06 -0.88 4.33
N PHE A 212 8.02 -0.13 3.94
CA PHE A 212 6.63 -0.61 3.98
C PHE A 212 6.22 -1.53 2.81
N GLY A 213 7.17 -1.94 1.96
CA GLY A 213 6.95 -2.93 0.90
C GLY A 213 6.48 -2.39 -0.44
N SER A 214 6.49 -1.07 -0.68
CA SER A 214 6.16 -0.54 -2.02
C SER A 214 7.26 -0.85 -3.04
N ASP A 215 6.87 -1.38 -4.20
CA ASP A 215 7.74 -1.77 -5.29
C ASP A 215 8.03 -0.65 -6.29
N VAL A 216 7.01 0.15 -6.59
CA VAL A 216 7.13 1.33 -7.44
C VAL A 216 6.58 2.52 -6.67
N ILE A 217 7.35 3.61 -6.63
CA ILE A 217 6.95 4.83 -5.94
C ILE A 217 7.10 5.97 -6.93
N GLY A 218 6.01 6.67 -7.18
CA GLY A 218 5.97 7.85 -8.03
C GLY A 218 5.33 9.01 -7.30
N SER A 219 5.82 10.21 -7.54
CA SER A 219 5.26 11.43 -6.98
C SER A 219 5.14 12.49 -8.07
N THR A 220 4.08 13.27 -8.04
CA THR A 220 3.86 14.43 -8.91
C THR A 220 3.28 15.57 -8.09
N LEU A 221 3.38 16.79 -8.62
CA LEU A 221 2.69 17.94 -8.03
C LEU A 221 1.19 17.71 -8.01
N PHE A 222 0.54 18.19 -6.94
CA PHE A 222 -0.90 18.32 -6.89
C PHE A 222 -1.29 19.72 -7.36
N ASP A 223 -1.51 19.86 -8.66
CA ASP A 223 -1.81 21.13 -9.32
C ASP A 223 -3.28 21.18 -9.81
N GLN A 224 -3.59 22.16 -10.67
CA GLN A 224 -4.93 22.35 -11.21
C GLN A 224 -5.45 21.13 -11.99
N ARG A 225 -4.57 20.41 -12.72
CA ARG A 225 -4.91 19.18 -13.46
C ARG A 225 -5.33 18.07 -12.51
N GLN A 226 -4.57 17.80 -11.43
CA GLN A 226 -4.93 16.75 -10.46
C GLN A 226 -6.20 17.10 -9.68
N LYS A 227 -6.50 18.39 -9.45
CA LYS A 227 -7.77 18.80 -8.85
C LYS A 227 -8.99 18.41 -9.69
N GLN A 228 -8.87 18.32 -11.02
CA GLN A 228 -9.95 17.86 -11.89
C GLN A 228 -10.25 16.37 -11.73
N LEU A 229 -9.32 15.59 -11.18
CA LEU A 229 -9.47 14.15 -10.93
C LEU A 229 -10.20 13.84 -9.61
N LEU A 230 -10.48 14.86 -8.80
CA LEU A 230 -11.26 14.70 -7.58
C LEU A 230 -12.74 14.44 -7.91
N TYR A 231 -13.41 13.70 -7.03
CA TYR A 231 -14.86 13.58 -7.12
C TYR A 231 -15.54 14.90 -6.71
N SER A 232 -16.51 15.35 -7.50
CA SER A 232 -17.22 16.62 -7.33
C SER A 232 -17.97 16.74 -5.99
N ASN A 233 -18.32 15.60 -5.39
CA ASN A 233 -19.16 15.50 -4.20
C ASN A 233 -18.44 14.92 -2.96
N ASN A 234 -17.12 14.68 -3.03
CA ASN A 234 -16.40 14.00 -1.94
C ASN A 234 -15.47 14.95 -1.15
N CYS A 235 -14.74 15.83 -1.85
CA CYS A 235 -13.79 16.75 -1.22
C CYS A 235 -13.83 18.13 -1.89
N VAL A 236 -13.53 19.18 -1.14
CA VAL A 236 -13.37 20.54 -1.65
C VAL A 236 -11.99 21.09 -1.33
N VAL A 237 -11.46 21.98 -2.16
CA VAL A 237 -10.21 22.69 -1.89
C VAL A 237 -10.55 24.07 -1.33
N GLU A 238 -9.99 24.42 -0.16
CA GLU A 238 -10.19 25.72 0.47
C GLU A 238 -8.85 26.33 0.89
N ASN A 239 -8.79 27.65 1.02
CA ASN A 239 -7.58 28.39 1.43
C ASN A 239 -7.31 28.26 2.93
N VAL A 240 -7.00 27.03 3.35
CA VAL A 240 -6.62 26.64 4.70
C VAL A 240 -5.25 25.96 4.67
N ASP A 241 -4.57 25.98 5.81
CA ASP A 241 -3.21 25.45 5.94
C ASP A 241 -3.20 23.93 6.23
N GLU A 242 -4.29 23.40 6.78
CA GLU A 242 -4.45 21.99 7.12
C GLU A 242 -5.79 21.44 6.59
N GLY A 243 -5.79 20.19 6.12
CA GLY A 243 -7.01 19.50 5.73
C GLY A 243 -7.79 19.01 6.94
N TYR A 244 -9.12 18.93 6.81
CA TYR A 244 -10.00 18.48 7.89
C TYR A 244 -11.30 17.86 7.36
N THR A 245 -11.99 17.13 8.22
CA THR A 245 -13.40 16.75 8.01
C THR A 245 -14.24 17.44 9.07
N ASN A 246 -15.25 18.21 8.68
CA ASN A 246 -16.12 18.88 9.66
C ASN A 246 -17.21 17.93 10.19
N ALA A 247 -17.95 18.38 11.22
CA ALA A 247 -19.04 17.61 11.82
C ALA A 247 -20.18 17.24 10.83
N ALA A 248 -20.32 18.00 9.74
CA ALA A 248 -21.28 17.71 8.66
C ALA A 248 -20.73 16.73 7.60
N GLY A 249 -19.51 16.20 7.79
CA GLY A 249 -18.87 15.25 6.87
C GLY A 249 -18.21 15.88 5.64
N LYS A 250 -18.14 17.21 5.56
CA LYS A 250 -17.42 17.92 4.48
C LYS A 250 -15.92 17.73 4.67
N LYS A 251 -15.25 17.20 3.65
CA LYS A 251 -13.80 16.97 3.62
C LYS A 251 -13.12 18.11 2.86
N VAL A 252 -12.18 18.78 3.52
CA VAL A 252 -11.46 19.93 2.99
C VAL A 252 -10.00 19.58 2.76
N ILE A 253 -9.53 19.79 1.53
CA ILE A 253 -8.13 19.70 1.13
C ILE A 253 -7.52 21.11 1.25
N PRO A 254 -6.34 21.27 1.87
CA PRO A 254 -5.72 22.57 2.06
C PRO A 254 -5.19 23.13 0.73
N GLY A 255 -5.53 24.39 0.45
CA GLY A 255 -5.19 25.12 -0.75
C GLY A 255 -4.00 26.07 -0.60
N ASN A 256 -3.61 26.42 0.64
CA ASN A 256 -2.50 27.35 0.91
C ASN A 256 -1.13 26.67 0.93
N VAL A 257 -1.09 25.35 0.82
CA VAL A 257 0.14 24.55 0.87
C VAL A 257 0.33 23.80 -0.43
N GLN A 258 1.56 23.78 -0.95
CA GLN A 258 1.88 22.94 -2.10
C GLN A 258 1.82 21.47 -1.66
N MET A 259 0.92 20.72 -2.28
CA MET A 259 0.79 19.29 -2.05
C MET A 259 1.43 18.50 -3.18
N TYR A 260 1.76 17.23 -2.88
CA TYR A 260 2.25 16.27 -3.84
C TYR A 260 1.33 15.05 -3.82
N TYR A 261 0.97 14.56 -4.99
CA TYR A 261 0.32 13.26 -5.14
C TYR A 261 1.41 12.20 -5.20
N SER A 262 1.39 11.23 -4.28
CA SER A 262 2.40 10.16 -4.22
C SER A 262 1.73 8.79 -4.19
N LEU A 263 2.03 7.99 -5.21
CA LEU A 263 1.49 6.65 -5.42
C LEU A 263 2.56 5.60 -5.15
N GLY A 264 2.14 4.50 -4.51
CA GLY A 264 2.97 3.33 -4.26
C GLY A 264 2.25 2.11 -4.80
N PHE A 265 2.91 1.33 -5.65
CA PHE A 265 2.42 0.02 -6.06
C PHE A 265 3.14 -1.05 -5.25
N TYR A 266 2.40 -2.10 -4.89
CA TYR A 266 2.92 -3.25 -4.19
C TYR A 266 2.88 -4.42 -5.17
N GLN A 267 3.95 -5.21 -5.22
CA GLN A 267 4.02 -6.36 -6.09
C GLN A 267 3.18 -7.48 -5.49
N GLU A 268 2.23 -7.94 -6.28
CA GLU A 268 1.38 -9.05 -5.93
C GLU A 268 1.97 -10.36 -6.46
N SER A 269 1.59 -11.49 -5.86
CA SER A 269 2.09 -12.79 -6.30
C SER A 269 1.45 -13.19 -7.63
N ASN A 270 2.25 -13.24 -8.71
CA ASN A 270 1.81 -13.72 -10.02
C ASN A 270 1.23 -15.14 -9.96
N ASP A 271 1.81 -16.01 -9.14
CA ASP A 271 1.34 -17.39 -8.97
C ASP A 271 -0.03 -17.47 -8.29
N MET A 272 -0.36 -16.49 -7.45
CA MET A 272 -1.68 -16.40 -6.82
C MET A 272 -2.69 -15.74 -7.76
N TRP A 273 -2.30 -14.67 -8.46
CA TRP A 273 -3.15 -13.97 -9.42
C TRP A 273 -3.57 -14.82 -10.61
N SER A 274 -2.65 -15.63 -11.14
CA SER A 274 -2.95 -16.55 -12.25
C SER A 274 -3.98 -17.62 -11.90
N ARG A 275 -4.38 -17.73 -10.63
CA ARG A 275 -5.38 -18.67 -10.13
C ARG A 275 -6.71 -17.99 -9.75
N ALA A 276 -6.79 -16.67 -9.91
CA ALA A 276 -7.99 -15.87 -9.62
C ALA A 276 -9.10 -16.09 -10.65
#